data_AF-A0A929DY35-F1
#
_entry.id   AF-A0A929DY35-F1
#
_cell.length_a   1.000
_cell.length_b   1.000
_cell.length_c   1.000
_cell.angle_alpha   90.00
_cell.angle_beta   90.00
_cell.angle_gamma   90.00
#
_symmetry.space_group_name_H-M   'P 1'
#
loop_
_entity.id
_entity.type
_entity.pdbx_description
1 polymer ?
#
loop_
_entity_poly.entity_id
_entity_poly.type
_entity_poly.pdbx_seq_one_letter_code
_entity_poly.pdbx_strand_id
1 'polypeptide(L)' 'MSKEEYNPKILGFLCNWCCYAAADAAGVSRYQYPPNLR' A
#
# COMPACT_ATOMS: atom_id res chain seq x y z
N MET A 1 0.75 30.01 -8.18
CA MET A 1 -0.24 28.96 -7.85
C MET A 1 0.52 27.71 -7.49
N SER A 2 0.70 27.47 -6.19
CA SER A 2 1.30 26.23 -5.69
C SER A 2 0.34 25.09 -6.01
N LYS A 3 0.76 24.20 -6.92
CA LYS A 3 0.07 22.94 -7.19
C LYS A 3 0.04 22.16 -5.88
N GLU A 4 -1.12 21.99 -5.26
CA GLU A 4 -1.27 21.07 -4.14
C GLU A 4 -0.83 19.69 -4.61
N GLU A 5 0.09 19.07 -3.88
CA GLU A 5 0.66 17.78 -4.25
C GLU A 5 -0.43 16.71 -4.10
N TYR A 6 -0.97 16.25 -5.22
CA TYR A 6 -2.07 15.29 -5.25
C TYR A 6 -1.61 13.94 -4.70
N ASN A 7 -2.09 13.57 -3.51
CA ASN A 7 -1.85 12.27 -2.90
C ASN A 7 -3.13 11.40 -3.01
N PRO A 8 -3.18 10.42 -3.93
CA PRO A 8 -4.36 9.60 -4.13
C PRO A 8 -4.64 8.76 -2.87
N LYS A 9 -5.91 8.51 -2.56
CA LYS A 9 -6.31 7.56 -1.51
C LYS A 9 -6.71 6.25 -2.19
N ILE A 10 -6.01 5.16 -1.93
CA ILE A 10 -6.23 3.87 -2.59
C ILE A 10 -6.75 2.89 -1.52
N LEU A 11 -7.85 2.21 -1.81
CA LEU A 11 -8.42 1.16 -0.96
C LEU A 11 -8.15 -0.22 -1.59
N GLY A 12 -7.54 -1.12 -0.83
CA GLY A 12 -7.25 -2.49 -1.26
C GLY A 12 -8.16 -3.52 -0.59
N PHE A 13 -8.72 -4.44 -1.39
CA PHE A 13 -9.37 -5.65 -0.86
C PHE A 13 -8.45 -6.84 -1.09
N LEU A 14 -7.94 -7.41 -0.02
CA LEU A 14 -6.99 -8.52 -0.06
C LEU A 14 -7.66 -9.78 0.47
N CYS A 15 -7.48 -10.91 -0.22
CA CYS A 15 -7.87 -12.19 0.35
C CYS A 15 -7.00 -12.54 1.55
N ASN A 16 -7.60 -13.18 2.56
CA ASN A 16 -6.95 -13.51 3.83
C ASN A 16 -5.72 -14.41 3.67
N TRP A 17 -5.78 -15.38 2.76
CA TRP A 17 -4.82 -16.48 2.75
C TRP A 17 -3.58 -16.24 1.89
N CYS A 18 -3.73 -15.57 0.74
CA CYS A 18 -2.61 -15.36 -0.18
C CYS A 18 -2.17 -13.89 -0.20
N CYS A 19 -3.10 -12.97 -0.40
CA CYS A 19 -2.76 -11.56 -0.61
C CYS A 19 -2.32 -10.88 0.70
N TYR A 20 -3.00 -11.16 1.82
CA TYR A 20 -2.59 -10.63 3.12
C TYR A 20 -1.22 -11.17 3.55
N ALA A 21 -1.00 -12.48 3.39
CA ALA A 21 0.29 -13.10 3.66
C ALA A 21 1.42 -12.53 2.78
N ALA A 22 1.14 -12.22 1.51
CA ALA A 22 2.11 -11.56 0.63
C ALA A 22 2.41 -10.12 1.09
N ALA A 23 1.40 -9.38 1.58
CA ALA A 23 1.60 -8.05 2.15
C ALA A 23 2.47 -8.10 3.42
N ASP A 24 2.23 -9.07 4.29
CA ASP A 24 3.06 -9.32 5.48
C ASP A 24 4.50 -9.67 5.09
N ALA A 25 4.68 -10.56 4.10
CA ALA A 25 6.00 -10.94 3.60
C ALA A 25 6.75 -9.75 2.99
N ALA A 26 6.04 -8.85 2.29
CA ALA A 26 6.63 -7.63 1.75
C ALA A 26 7.08 -6.67 2.86
N GLY A 27 6.31 -6.59 3.96
CA GLY A 27 6.69 -5.85 5.16
C GLY A 27 7.93 -6.43 5.85
N VAL A 28 7.99 -7.74 6.04
CA VAL A 28 9.16 -8.44 6.62
C VAL A 28 10.41 -8.23 5.77
N SER A 29 10.26 -8.24 4.45
CA SER A 29 11.34 -8.01 3.48
C SER A 29 11.72 -6.54 3.33
N ARG A 30 11.02 -5.63 4.02
CA ARG A 30 11.24 -4.18 4.00
C ARG A 30 11.12 -3.56 2.61
N TYR A 31 10.24 -4.10 1.76
CA TYR A 31 9.96 -3.48 0.47
C TYR A 31 9.31 -2.11 0.68
N GLN A 32 9.90 -1.06 0.10
CA GLN A 32 9.37 0.29 0.15
C GLN A 32 8.27 0.45 -0.90
N TYR A 33 7.14 0.99 -0.48
CA TYR A 33 6.01 1.31 -1.35
C TYR A 33 5.36 2.62 -0.87
N PRO A 34 4.62 3.32 -1.75
CA PRO A 34 3.93 4.55 -1.36
C PRO A 34 2.87 4.30 -0.27
N PRO A 35 2.75 5.17 0.76
CA PRO A 35 1.87 4.96 1.93
C PRO A 35 0.40 5.31 1.66
N ASN A 36 -0.03 5.28 0.39
CA ASN A 36 -1.33 5.74 -0.07
C ASN A 36 -2.39 4.61 -0.13
N LEU A 37 -1.97 3.35 -0.03
CA LEU A 37 -2.82 2.17 0.08
C LEU A 37 -3.26 1.96 1.54
N ARG A 38 -4.56 1.70 1.73
CA ARG A 38 -5.14 1.21 2.99
C ARG A 38 -6.02 0.00 2.74
#